data_AF-A0A7C1K803-F1
#
_entry.id   AF-A0A7C1K803-F1
#
_cell.length_a   1.000
_cell.length_b   1.000
_cell.length_c   1.000
_cell.angle_alpha   90.00
_cell.angle_beta   90.00
_cell.angle_gamma   90.00
#
_symmetry.space_group_name_H-M   'P 1'
#
loop_
_entity.id
_entity.type
_entity.pdbx_description
1 polymer ?
#
loop_
_entity_poly.entity_id
_entity_poly.type
_entity_poly.pdbx_seq_one_letter_code
_entity_poly.pdbx_strand_id
1 'polypeptide(L)'
;MKRLREGYTTGACAAAAAKAATLLLFTGCVPETVRVLTPTGRELCLPVADAAVNAGRARCGVVKDAGDDPDVTDGLMICAEARPIPAGVVLRGGPGVGVVTQPGLPVPVGEPAINPVPRAMILREVGSVLPPGRGVEITISVPGGNEVAARTFNPRLGIVGGISILGTTGVVRPMSEEACRESLGLLVDVAAARGLARLVLVPGRSGEEFAVKRYGFPPGAVVQMSNFVGFMLKRCAARRVKEVLLLGHHGKLSKVAAGAF
;
A
#
# COMPACT_ATOMS: atom_id res chain seq x y z
N MET A 1 13.35 1.23 -27.78
CA MET A 1 13.21 1.23 -26.31
C MET A 1 12.72 -0.13 -25.87
N LYS A 2 13.43 -0.80 -24.96
CA LYS A 2 13.00 -2.10 -24.41
C LYS A 2 11.79 -1.85 -23.50
N ARG A 3 10.68 -2.55 -23.73
CA ARG A 3 9.47 -2.39 -22.93
C ARG A 3 9.72 -2.99 -21.55
N LEU A 4 9.67 -2.15 -20.51
CA LEU A 4 9.86 -2.60 -19.13
C LEU A 4 8.72 -3.52 -18.70
N ARG A 5 9.04 -4.54 -17.92
CA ARG A 5 8.11 -5.57 -17.44
C ARG A 5 7.29 -5.03 -16.27
N GLU A 6 5.97 -5.16 -16.37
CA GLU A 6 5.06 -4.89 -15.25
C GLU A 6 5.13 -6.00 -14.20
N GLY A 7 4.89 -5.62 -12.96
CA GLY A 7 4.77 -6.54 -11.82
C GLY A 7 3.36 -6.60 -11.24
N TYR A 8 3.27 -7.19 -10.05
CA TYR A 8 2.06 -7.34 -9.26
C TYR A 8 2.10 -6.50 -8.00
N THR A 9 0.97 -5.89 -7.68
CA THR A 9 0.82 -5.13 -6.43
C THR A 9 0.74 -6.06 -5.23
N THR A 10 1.06 -5.56 -4.03
CA THR A 10 0.86 -6.33 -2.80
C THR A 10 -0.61 -6.74 -2.62
N GLY A 11 -1.55 -5.91 -3.06
CA GLY A 11 -2.98 -6.24 -3.09
C GLY A 11 -3.35 -7.41 -4.01
N ALA A 12 -2.77 -7.50 -5.20
CA ALA A 12 -3.00 -8.63 -6.11
C ALA A 12 -2.44 -9.94 -5.54
N CYS A 13 -1.23 -9.91 -4.99
CA CYS A 13 -0.63 -11.05 -4.31
C CYS A 13 -1.45 -11.49 -3.09
N ALA A 14 -1.94 -10.55 -2.27
CA ALA A 14 -2.80 -10.85 -1.13
C ALA A 14 -4.13 -11.51 -1.54
N ALA A 15 -4.77 -11.01 -2.60
CA ALA A 15 -5.99 -11.60 -3.13
C ALA A 15 -5.76 -13.01 -3.68
N ALA A 16 -4.65 -13.24 -4.38
CA ALA A 16 -4.26 -14.55 -4.89
C ALA A 16 -3.99 -15.54 -3.75
N ALA A 17 -3.21 -15.14 -2.74
CA ALA A 17 -2.92 -15.95 -1.57
C ALA A 17 -4.20 -16.30 -0.81
N ALA A 18 -5.10 -15.34 -0.61
CA ALA A 18 -6.37 -15.56 0.09
C ALA A 18 -7.30 -16.53 -0.65
N LYS A 19 -7.39 -16.40 -1.98
CA LYS A 19 -8.13 -17.33 -2.82
C LYS A 19 -7.53 -18.74 -2.80
N ALA A 20 -6.20 -18.86 -2.91
CA ALA A 20 -5.50 -20.13 -2.78
C ALA A 20 -5.77 -20.80 -1.43
N ALA A 21 -5.63 -20.06 -0.33
CA ALA A 21 -5.85 -20.57 1.02
C ALA A 21 -7.30 -21.01 1.23
N THR A 22 -8.27 -20.26 0.68
CA THR A 22 -9.69 -20.62 0.76
C THR A 22 -9.99 -21.90 -0.05
N LEU A 23 -9.45 -22.02 -1.25
CA LEU A 23 -9.56 -23.24 -2.06
C LEU A 23 -8.97 -24.44 -1.33
N LEU A 24 -7.75 -24.32 -0.82
CA LEU A 24 -7.08 -25.36 -0.08
C LEU A 24 -7.89 -25.77 1.17
N LEU A 25 -8.46 -24.81 1.89
CA LEU A 25 -9.27 -25.08 3.09
C LEU A 25 -10.51 -25.93 2.79
N PHE A 26 -11.24 -25.64 1.71
CA PHE A 26 -12.54 -26.27 1.45
C PHE A 26 -12.49 -27.43 0.47
N THR A 27 -11.44 -27.55 -0.33
CA THR A 27 -11.30 -28.61 -1.34
C THR A 27 -10.17 -29.59 -1.03
N GLY A 28 -9.22 -29.22 -0.16
CA GLY A 28 -7.99 -29.99 0.06
C GLY A 28 -6.97 -29.87 -1.08
N CYS A 29 -7.29 -29.12 -2.14
CA CYS A 29 -6.42 -28.94 -3.30
C CYS A 29 -5.91 -27.49 -3.36
N VAL A 30 -4.60 -27.33 -3.51
CA VAL A 30 -3.98 -26.04 -3.84
C VAL A 30 -3.63 -26.01 -5.33
N PRO A 31 -4.08 -24.99 -6.08
CA PRO A 31 -3.66 -24.86 -7.47
C PRO A 31 -2.22 -24.32 -7.54
N GLU A 32 -1.44 -24.77 -8.52
CA GLU A 32 -0.09 -24.21 -8.78
C GLU A 32 -0.14 -22.72 -9.11
N THR A 33 -1.22 -22.26 -9.73
CA THR A 33 -1.47 -20.86 -10.05
C THR A 33 -2.90 -20.45 -9.73
N VAL A 34 -3.09 -19.21 -9.30
CA VAL A 34 -4.40 -18.62 -9.06
C VAL A 34 -4.67 -17.48 -10.01
N ARG A 35 -5.86 -17.50 -10.61
CA ARG A 35 -6.41 -16.39 -11.40
C ARG A 35 -7.07 -15.37 -10.49
N VAL A 36 -6.69 -14.10 -10.63
CA VAL A 36 -7.26 -12.96 -9.91
C VAL A 36 -7.69 -11.90 -10.90
N LEU A 37 -8.92 -11.40 -10.78
CA LEU A 37 -9.39 -10.28 -11.60
C LEU A 37 -8.90 -8.96 -11.01
N THR A 38 -8.27 -8.09 -11.79
CA THR A 38 -7.91 -6.76 -11.31
C THR A 38 -9.11 -5.81 -11.32
N PRO A 39 -9.05 -4.68 -10.61
CA PRO A 39 -10.07 -3.62 -10.71
C PRO A 39 -10.22 -3.05 -12.13
N THR A 40 -9.21 -3.22 -12.98
CA THR A 40 -9.25 -2.79 -14.39
C THR A 40 -9.81 -3.86 -15.32
N GLY A 41 -10.32 -4.98 -14.79
CA GLY A 41 -10.86 -6.08 -15.58
C GLY A 41 -9.80 -6.99 -16.23
N ARG A 42 -8.52 -6.81 -15.91
CA ARG A 42 -7.44 -7.69 -16.40
C ARG A 42 -7.38 -8.93 -15.51
N GLU A 43 -7.26 -10.12 -16.09
CA GLU A 43 -6.98 -11.32 -15.30
C GLU A 43 -5.46 -11.49 -15.11
N LEU A 44 -5.04 -11.75 -13.88
CA LEU A 44 -3.66 -12.07 -13.52
C LEU A 44 -3.58 -13.53 -13.11
N CYS A 45 -2.55 -14.25 -13.57
CA CYS A 45 -2.22 -15.59 -13.10
C CYS A 45 -0.98 -15.51 -12.21
N LEU A 46 -1.15 -15.75 -10.90
CA LEU A 46 -0.06 -15.68 -9.93
C LEU A 46 0.29 -17.08 -9.42
N PRO A 47 1.58 -17.48 -9.41
CA PRO A 47 2.00 -18.75 -8.87
C PRO A 47 1.84 -18.78 -7.34
N VAL A 48 1.37 -19.91 -6.81
CA VAL A 48 1.34 -20.17 -5.38
C VAL A 48 2.70 -20.74 -4.99
N ALA A 49 3.45 -19.98 -4.19
CA ALA A 49 4.83 -20.30 -3.84
C ALA A 49 4.94 -21.19 -2.59
N ASP A 50 3.91 -21.17 -1.74
CA ASP A 50 3.88 -21.93 -0.49
C ASP A 50 2.44 -22.33 -0.15
N ALA A 51 2.26 -23.50 0.42
CA ALA A 51 0.95 -24.06 0.78
C ALA A 51 1.08 -25.05 1.94
N ALA A 52 0.26 -24.87 2.97
CA ALA A 52 0.24 -25.76 4.13
C ALA A 52 -1.17 -25.87 4.71
N VAL A 53 -1.48 -27.04 5.27
CA VAL A 53 -2.70 -27.26 6.05
C VAL A 53 -2.30 -27.68 7.46
N ASN A 54 -2.84 -27.02 8.47
CA ASN A 54 -2.59 -27.35 9.87
C ASN A 54 -3.85 -27.11 10.70
N ALA A 55 -4.27 -28.10 11.49
CA ALA A 55 -5.34 -27.99 12.47
C ALA A 55 -6.64 -27.33 11.93
N GLY A 56 -7.08 -27.73 10.73
CA GLY A 56 -8.28 -27.18 10.10
C GLY A 56 -8.14 -25.74 9.58
N ARG A 57 -6.90 -25.27 9.40
CA ARG A 57 -6.55 -24.01 8.74
C ARG A 57 -5.72 -24.31 7.51
N ALA A 58 -5.86 -23.47 6.49
CA ALA A 58 -5.04 -23.54 5.29
C ALA A 58 -4.27 -22.23 5.13
N ARG A 59 -2.99 -22.31 4.80
CA ARG A 59 -2.13 -21.16 4.53
C ARG A 59 -1.55 -21.28 3.13
N CYS A 60 -1.60 -20.19 2.38
CA CYS A 60 -0.92 -20.08 1.09
C CYS A 60 -0.10 -18.79 1.00
N GLY A 61 0.98 -18.83 0.23
CA GLY A 61 1.89 -17.71 -0.01
C GLY A 61 2.05 -17.42 -1.49
N VAL A 62 2.12 -16.13 -1.84
CA VAL A 62 2.45 -15.65 -3.19
C VAL A 62 3.63 -14.68 -3.06
N VAL A 63 4.71 -14.94 -3.81
CA VAL A 63 5.86 -14.04 -3.85
C VAL A 63 5.52 -12.86 -4.77
N LYS A 64 5.71 -11.65 -4.25
CA LYS A 64 5.54 -10.44 -5.04
C LYS A 64 6.68 -10.32 -6.04
N ASP A 65 6.30 -10.09 -7.29
CA ASP A 65 7.20 -9.80 -8.39
C ASP A 65 6.86 -8.40 -8.91
N ALA A 66 7.76 -7.44 -8.71
CA ALA A 66 7.59 -6.03 -9.07
C ALA A 66 7.92 -5.74 -10.55
N GLY A 67 8.28 -6.75 -11.35
CA GLY A 67 8.69 -6.51 -12.72
C GLY A 67 10.07 -5.85 -12.77
N ASP A 68 10.18 -4.76 -13.52
CA ASP A 68 11.39 -3.93 -13.58
C ASP A 68 11.27 -2.67 -12.68
N ASP A 69 10.25 -2.58 -11.82
CA ASP A 69 10.11 -1.48 -10.86
C ASP A 69 11.09 -1.66 -9.68
N PRO A 70 11.86 -0.62 -9.27
CA PRO A 70 12.71 -0.69 -8.10
C PRO A 70 11.90 -0.58 -6.78
N ASP A 71 10.98 -1.52 -6.59
CA ASP A 71 10.08 -1.59 -5.44
C ASP A 71 10.75 -2.35 -4.29
N VAL A 72 10.87 -1.72 -3.13
CA VAL A 72 11.48 -2.33 -1.93
C VAL A 72 10.70 -3.53 -1.38
N THR A 73 9.45 -3.72 -1.80
CA THR A 73 8.61 -4.87 -1.45
C THR A 73 8.68 -6.00 -2.47
N ASP A 74 9.51 -5.88 -3.51
CA ASP A 74 9.81 -6.98 -4.43
C ASP A 74 10.41 -8.19 -3.70
N GLY A 75 10.06 -9.39 -4.15
CA GLY A 75 10.49 -10.66 -3.55
C GLY A 75 9.84 -11.00 -2.21
N LEU A 76 9.06 -10.10 -1.59
CA LEU A 76 8.34 -10.41 -0.36
C LEU A 76 7.25 -11.46 -0.61
N MET A 77 7.19 -12.46 0.27
CA MET A 77 6.09 -13.40 0.29
C MET A 77 4.89 -12.79 1.03
N ILE A 78 3.74 -12.76 0.36
CA ILE A 78 2.48 -12.34 0.95
C ILE A 78 1.66 -13.59 1.21
N CYS A 79 1.32 -13.79 2.48
CA CYS A 79 0.66 -15.00 2.94
C CYS A 79 -0.78 -14.70 3.35
N ALA A 80 -1.65 -15.67 3.16
CA ALA A 80 -3.00 -15.66 3.69
C ALA A 80 -3.25 -16.97 4.43
N GLU A 81 -3.74 -16.87 5.67
CA GLU A 81 -4.27 -18.01 6.41
C GLU A 81 -5.80 -17.94 6.40
N ALA A 82 -6.44 -19.02 5.96
CA ALA A 82 -7.87 -19.22 5.96
C ALA A 82 -8.28 -20.13 7.11
N ARG A 83 -9.24 -19.66 7.91
CA ARG A 83 -9.87 -20.42 9.01
C ARG A 83 -11.39 -20.46 8.80
N PRO A 84 -12.05 -21.61 8.96
CA PRO A 84 -13.49 -21.69 8.81
C PRO A 84 -14.19 -20.93 9.95
N ILE A 85 -15.25 -20.20 9.61
CA ILE A 85 -16.18 -19.55 10.55
C ILE A 85 -17.63 -19.85 10.11
N PRO A 86 -18.64 -19.62 10.98
CA PRO A 86 -20.02 -19.99 10.66
C PRO A 86 -20.57 -19.33 9.39
N ALA A 87 -20.32 -18.03 9.19
CA ALA A 87 -20.82 -17.28 8.05
C ALA A 87 -19.97 -16.05 7.74
N GLY A 88 -20.06 -15.57 6.49
CA GLY A 88 -19.43 -14.34 6.04
C GLY A 88 -17.92 -14.44 5.78
N VAL A 89 -17.30 -13.32 5.44
CA VAL A 89 -15.86 -13.21 5.23
C VAL A 89 -15.29 -12.16 6.19
N VAL A 90 -14.38 -12.57 7.07
CA VAL A 90 -13.67 -11.68 8.00
C VAL A 90 -12.24 -11.50 7.52
N LEU A 91 -11.79 -10.26 7.36
CA LEU A 91 -10.42 -9.97 6.94
C LEU A 91 -9.63 -9.36 8.11
N ARG A 92 -8.45 -9.94 8.40
CA ARG A 92 -7.52 -9.49 9.43
C ARG A 92 -6.13 -9.25 8.84
N GLY A 93 -5.36 -8.40 9.52
CA GLY A 93 -3.91 -8.30 9.34
C GLY A 93 -3.19 -9.11 10.41
N GLY A 94 -2.14 -9.80 10.00
CA GLY A 94 -1.21 -10.52 10.85
C GLY A 94 0.19 -9.91 10.79
N PRO A 95 1.23 -10.64 11.24
CA PRO A 95 2.61 -10.15 11.27
C PRO A 95 3.07 -9.58 9.91
N GLY A 96 3.74 -8.44 9.93
CA GLY A 96 4.26 -7.80 8.71
C GLY A 96 3.26 -6.96 7.93
N VAL A 97 1.97 -6.99 8.28
CA VAL A 97 0.99 -6.02 7.80
C VAL A 97 0.90 -4.88 8.81
N GLY A 98 1.16 -3.66 8.36
CA GLY A 98 1.18 -2.50 9.24
C GLY A 98 -0.20 -2.18 9.80
N VAL A 99 -0.24 -1.44 10.91
CA VAL A 99 -1.46 -0.92 11.52
C VAL A 99 -1.47 0.60 11.37
N VAL A 100 -2.62 1.16 10.98
CA VAL A 100 -2.78 2.61 10.86
C VAL A 100 -2.90 3.23 12.25
N THR A 101 -2.02 4.18 12.55
CA THR A 101 -1.97 4.89 13.85
C THR A 101 -2.29 6.37 13.74
N GLN A 102 -2.39 6.91 12.51
CA GLN A 102 -2.70 8.31 12.26
C GLN A 102 -3.91 8.45 11.32
N PRO A 103 -4.74 9.49 11.48
CA PRO A 103 -5.86 9.74 10.58
C PRO A 103 -5.38 10.27 9.22
N GLY A 104 -6.30 10.30 8.24
CA GLY A 104 -6.05 10.86 6.91
C GLY A 104 -5.77 9.83 5.82
N LEU A 105 -5.55 8.57 6.19
CA LEU A 105 -5.53 7.46 5.25
C LEU A 105 -6.96 6.96 4.94
N PRO A 106 -7.17 6.29 3.80
CA PRO A 106 -8.43 5.62 3.49
C PRO A 106 -8.80 4.48 4.45
N VAL A 107 -7.82 3.99 5.21
CA VAL A 107 -7.97 2.94 6.21
C VAL A 107 -8.08 3.60 7.60
N PRO A 108 -9.08 3.26 8.43
CA PRO A 108 -9.25 3.84 9.77
C PRO A 108 -8.07 3.57 10.72
N VAL A 109 -7.93 4.43 11.74
CA VAL A 109 -6.97 4.20 12.83
C VAL A 109 -7.32 2.93 13.61
N GLY A 110 -6.30 2.13 13.93
CA GLY A 110 -6.43 0.83 14.60
C GLY A 110 -6.63 -0.35 13.65
N GLU A 111 -6.96 -0.10 12.37
CA GLU A 111 -7.16 -1.14 11.38
C GLU A 111 -5.84 -1.56 10.70
N PRO A 112 -5.75 -2.82 10.22
CA PRO A 112 -4.63 -3.24 9.39
C PRO A 112 -4.60 -2.45 8.08
N ALA A 113 -3.41 -2.08 7.64
CA ALA A 113 -3.11 -1.26 6.47
C ALA A 113 -3.37 -1.99 5.14
N ILE A 114 -4.59 -2.52 5.00
CA ILE A 114 -5.12 -3.14 3.79
C ILE A 114 -6.09 -2.14 3.15
N ASN A 115 -5.61 -1.50 2.08
CA ASN A 115 -6.35 -0.43 1.42
C ASN A 115 -7.69 -0.90 0.84
N PRO A 116 -8.67 0.01 0.63
CA PRO A 116 -10.02 -0.35 0.19
C PRO A 116 -10.08 -1.19 -1.09
N VAL A 117 -9.26 -0.87 -2.10
CA VAL A 117 -9.23 -1.61 -3.37
C VAL A 117 -8.68 -3.04 -3.18
N PRO A 118 -7.50 -3.26 -2.57
CA PRO A 118 -7.06 -4.61 -2.19
C PRO A 118 -8.03 -5.37 -1.31
N ARG A 119 -8.66 -4.71 -0.33
CA ARG A 119 -9.68 -5.32 0.52
C ARG A 119 -10.85 -5.85 -0.31
N ALA A 120 -11.38 -5.03 -1.22
CA ALA A 120 -12.46 -5.45 -2.13
C ALA A 120 -12.03 -6.59 -3.05
N MET A 121 -10.79 -6.57 -3.56
CA MET A 121 -10.24 -7.67 -4.35
C MET A 121 -10.18 -8.96 -3.54
N ILE A 122 -9.61 -8.95 -2.34
CA ILE A 122 -9.52 -10.12 -1.46
C ILE A 122 -10.92 -10.69 -1.18
N LEU A 123 -11.86 -9.84 -0.76
CA LEU A 123 -13.21 -10.28 -0.43
C LEU A 123 -13.94 -10.90 -1.64
N ARG A 124 -13.80 -10.31 -2.83
CA ARG A 124 -14.40 -10.84 -4.06
C ARG A 124 -13.77 -12.19 -4.45
N GLU A 125 -12.44 -12.27 -4.46
CA GLU A 125 -11.74 -13.48 -4.86
C GLU A 125 -11.99 -14.64 -3.89
N VAL A 126 -12.04 -14.37 -2.59
CA VAL A 126 -12.41 -15.34 -1.55
C VAL A 126 -13.87 -15.76 -1.72
N GLY A 127 -14.78 -14.79 -1.90
CA GLY A 127 -16.20 -15.08 -2.13
C GLY A 127 -16.46 -15.93 -3.38
N SER A 128 -15.63 -15.81 -4.42
CA SER A 128 -15.75 -16.60 -5.65
C SER A 128 -15.48 -18.10 -5.48
N VAL A 129 -14.81 -18.48 -4.39
CA VAL A 129 -14.40 -19.88 -4.11
C VAL A 129 -14.96 -20.40 -2.78
N LEU A 130 -15.69 -19.57 -2.03
CA LEU A 130 -16.28 -19.94 -0.76
C LEU A 130 -17.54 -20.79 -0.99
N PRO A 131 -17.65 -22.00 -0.40
CA PRO A 131 -18.84 -22.82 -0.57
C PRO A 131 -20.10 -22.13 0.00
N PRO A 132 -21.28 -22.31 -0.63
CA PRO A 132 -22.54 -21.74 -0.12
C PRO A 132 -22.81 -22.11 1.33
N GLY A 133 -23.27 -21.14 2.13
CA GLY A 133 -23.60 -21.35 3.54
C GLY A 133 -22.40 -21.52 4.47
N ARG A 134 -21.17 -21.29 3.99
CA ARG A 134 -19.95 -21.30 4.81
C ARG A 134 -19.42 -19.89 5.01
N GLY A 135 -18.60 -19.71 6.04
CA GLY A 135 -17.81 -18.52 6.26
C GLY A 135 -16.31 -18.80 6.35
N VAL A 136 -15.50 -17.78 6.12
CA VAL A 136 -14.05 -17.86 6.26
C VAL A 136 -13.46 -16.58 6.87
N GLU A 137 -12.55 -16.74 7.82
CA GLU A 137 -11.68 -15.69 8.31
C GLU A 137 -10.34 -15.79 7.60
N ILE A 138 -9.90 -14.68 6.99
CA ILE A 138 -8.65 -14.55 6.26
C ILE A 138 -7.73 -13.63 7.05
N THR A 139 -6.54 -14.12 7.40
CA THR A 139 -5.47 -13.31 8.00
C THR A 139 -4.35 -13.13 6.99
N ILE A 140 -4.09 -11.90 6.56
CA ILE A 140 -2.98 -11.57 5.66
C ILE A 140 -1.73 -11.28 6.48
N SER A 141 -0.61 -11.90 6.14
CA SER A 141 0.69 -11.66 6.78
C SER A 141 1.80 -11.51 5.73
N VAL A 142 2.88 -10.83 6.09
CA VAL A 142 4.03 -10.58 5.22
C VAL A 142 5.31 -10.84 6.02
N PRO A 143 5.87 -12.07 6.01
CA PRO A 143 7.17 -12.33 6.62
C PRO A 143 8.24 -11.33 6.12
N GLY A 144 8.98 -10.70 7.03
CA GLY A 144 9.94 -9.65 6.68
C GLY A 144 9.33 -8.25 6.44
N GLY A 145 8.01 -8.10 6.55
CA GLY A 145 7.30 -6.86 6.27
C GLY A 145 7.64 -5.73 7.24
N ASN A 146 7.98 -6.04 8.50
CA ASN A 146 8.33 -5.03 9.50
C ASN A 146 9.64 -4.33 9.15
N GLU A 147 10.64 -5.12 8.75
CA GLU A 147 11.98 -4.66 8.38
C GLU A 147 11.92 -3.83 7.10
N VAL A 148 11.16 -4.29 6.09
CA VAL A 148 10.99 -3.56 4.84
C VAL A 148 10.21 -2.26 5.03
N ALA A 149 9.20 -2.24 5.90
CA ALA A 149 8.37 -1.06 6.13
C ALA A 149 9.18 0.19 6.53
N ALA A 150 10.29 0.02 7.26
CA ALA A 150 11.17 1.13 7.65
C ALA A 150 11.78 1.88 6.45
N ARG A 151 11.86 1.23 5.28
CA ARG A 151 12.39 1.79 4.03
C ARG A 151 11.29 2.33 3.09
N THR A 152 10.04 2.35 3.55
CA THR A 152 8.87 2.82 2.77
C THR A 152 8.37 4.19 3.26
N PHE A 153 7.27 4.69 2.67
CA PHE A 153 6.54 5.85 3.19
C PHE A 153 5.69 5.54 4.44
N ASN A 154 5.51 4.26 4.81
CA ASN A 154 4.65 3.86 5.92
C ASN A 154 4.93 4.59 7.24
N PRO A 155 6.18 4.74 7.71
CA PRO A 155 6.45 5.44 8.97
C PRO A 155 5.96 6.89 8.95
N ARG A 156 6.05 7.56 7.80
CA ARG A 156 5.60 8.95 7.62
C ARG A 156 4.08 9.07 7.52
N LEU A 157 3.42 8.04 7.02
CA LEU A 157 1.97 7.95 6.94
C LEU A 157 1.33 7.48 8.25
N GLY A 158 2.13 7.23 9.30
CA GLY A 158 1.64 6.71 10.57
C GLY A 158 1.23 5.24 10.49
N ILE A 159 1.90 4.45 9.67
CA ILE A 159 1.68 3.00 9.56
C ILE A 159 2.85 2.29 10.24
N VAL A 160 2.55 1.47 11.25
CA VAL A 160 3.55 0.87 12.15
C VAL A 160 3.43 -0.65 12.15
N GLY A 161 4.56 -1.36 12.30
CA GLY A 161 4.56 -2.81 12.47
C GLY A 161 4.30 -3.60 11.19
N GLY A 162 4.60 -3.02 10.02
CA GLY A 162 4.52 -3.74 8.74
C GLY A 162 4.29 -2.85 7.52
N ILE A 163 4.25 -3.49 6.35
CA ILE A 163 3.95 -2.84 5.07
C ILE A 163 2.44 -2.65 4.87
N SER A 164 2.09 -1.82 3.89
CA SER A 164 0.71 -1.65 3.46
C SER A 164 0.37 -2.64 2.33
N ILE A 165 -0.79 -3.27 2.40
CA ILE A 165 -1.37 -4.04 1.30
C ILE A 165 -2.14 -3.04 0.43
N LEU A 166 -1.54 -2.67 -0.70
CA LEU A 166 -1.96 -1.57 -1.56
C LEU A 166 -1.91 -1.97 -3.05
N GLY A 167 -2.51 -1.14 -3.89
CA GLY A 167 -2.59 -1.36 -5.33
C GLY A 167 -3.99 -1.05 -5.85
N THR A 168 -4.12 -0.08 -6.74
CA THR A 168 -5.43 0.34 -7.29
C THR A 168 -5.77 -0.37 -8.60
N THR A 169 -4.76 -0.84 -9.33
CA THR A 169 -4.91 -1.48 -10.65
C THR A 169 -4.61 -2.98 -10.62
N GLY A 170 -4.09 -3.50 -9.51
CA GLY A 170 -3.56 -4.86 -9.39
C GLY A 170 -2.14 -5.04 -9.95
N VAL A 171 -1.65 -4.11 -10.78
CA VAL A 171 -0.34 -4.19 -11.45
C VAL A 171 0.61 -3.07 -11.04
N VAL A 172 1.89 -3.39 -10.95
CA VAL A 172 2.97 -2.43 -10.72
C VAL A 172 3.54 -2.03 -12.07
N ARG A 173 3.52 -0.72 -12.36
CA ARG A 173 4.15 -0.15 -13.56
C ARG A 173 5.51 0.43 -13.17
N PRO A 174 6.61 -0.02 -13.81
CA PRO A 174 7.95 0.47 -13.51
C PRO A 174 8.05 1.99 -13.58
N MET A 175 8.63 2.59 -12.54
CA MET A 175 8.93 4.02 -12.44
C MET A 175 7.69 4.91 -12.64
N SER A 176 6.51 4.49 -12.14
CA SER A 176 5.28 5.27 -12.27
C SER A 176 5.34 6.56 -11.45
N GLU A 177 5.35 7.68 -12.16
CA GLU A 177 5.23 9.01 -11.57
C GLU A 177 3.89 9.18 -10.85
N GLU A 178 2.81 8.58 -11.35
CA GLU A 178 1.50 8.65 -10.73
C GLU A 178 1.50 7.98 -9.35
N ALA A 179 2.08 6.78 -9.22
CA ALA A 179 2.16 6.08 -7.94
C ALA A 179 2.97 6.87 -6.91
N CYS A 180 4.08 7.47 -7.34
CA CYS A 180 4.89 8.35 -6.51
C CYS A 180 4.11 9.60 -6.07
N ARG A 181 3.45 10.26 -7.03
CA ARG A 181 2.64 11.46 -6.81
C ARG A 181 1.50 11.22 -5.82
N GLU A 182 0.73 10.14 -5.99
CA GLU A 182 -0.35 9.79 -5.05
C GLU A 182 0.18 9.49 -3.65
N SER A 183 1.33 8.81 -3.54
CA SER A 183 1.97 8.53 -2.23
C SER A 183 2.37 9.81 -1.49
N LEU A 184 2.88 10.81 -2.21
CA LEU A 184 3.18 12.13 -1.64
C LEU A 184 1.91 12.89 -1.24
N GLY A 185 0.84 12.79 -2.04
CA GLY A 185 -0.46 13.37 -1.73
C GLY A 185 -1.05 12.86 -0.41
N LEU A 186 -0.82 11.59 -0.05
CA LEU A 186 -1.25 11.03 1.23
C LEU A 186 -0.57 11.70 2.44
N LEU A 187 0.66 12.21 2.29
CA LEU A 187 1.33 12.95 3.38
C LEU A 187 0.59 14.25 3.70
N VAL A 188 0.05 14.93 2.68
CA VAL A 188 -0.82 16.11 2.87
C VAL A 188 -2.12 15.72 3.57
N ASP A 189 -2.72 14.60 3.16
CA ASP A 189 -3.96 14.13 3.76
C ASP A 189 -3.80 13.80 5.25
N VAL A 190 -2.72 13.10 5.62
CA VAL A 190 -2.38 12.78 7.02
C VAL A 190 -2.13 14.06 7.81
N ALA A 191 -1.33 14.99 7.28
CA ALA A 191 -1.03 16.24 7.96
C ALA A 191 -2.30 17.10 8.17
N ALA A 192 -3.15 17.22 7.16
CA ALA A 192 -4.40 17.96 7.24
C ALA A 192 -5.41 17.31 8.19
N ALA A 193 -5.53 15.98 8.18
CA ALA A 193 -6.42 15.23 9.08
C ALA A 193 -6.00 15.34 10.55
N ARG A 194 -4.73 15.65 10.82
CA ARG A 194 -4.21 15.99 12.15
C ARG A 194 -4.48 17.44 12.57
N GLY A 195 -5.18 18.23 11.74
CA GLY A 195 -5.51 19.62 12.01
C GLY A 195 -4.40 20.62 11.69
N LEU A 196 -3.36 20.21 10.95
CA LEU A 196 -2.29 21.13 10.56
C LEU A 196 -2.78 22.06 9.44
N ALA A 197 -3.09 23.30 9.81
CA ALA A 197 -3.56 24.32 8.88
C ALA A 197 -2.44 24.97 8.05
N ARG A 198 -1.17 24.77 8.45
CA ARG A 198 0.01 25.32 7.78
C ARG A 198 0.98 24.21 7.46
N LEU A 199 1.36 24.07 6.19
CA LEU A 199 2.30 23.05 5.75
C LEU A 199 3.53 23.68 5.10
N VAL A 200 4.69 23.03 5.27
CA VAL A 200 5.92 23.36 4.57
C VAL A 200 6.15 22.31 3.49
N LEU A 201 6.08 22.70 2.22
CA LEU A 201 6.41 21.80 1.12
C LEU A 201 7.89 21.94 0.75
N VAL A 202 8.57 20.80 0.68
CA VAL A 202 10.01 20.73 0.38
C VAL A 202 10.27 19.82 -0.83
N PRO A 203 11.21 20.13 -1.73
CA PRO A 203 11.47 19.29 -2.89
C PRO A 203 12.01 17.88 -2.56
N GLY A 204 12.48 17.64 -1.33
CA GLY A 204 13.01 16.33 -0.94
C GLY A 204 13.62 16.32 0.44
N ARG A 205 14.26 15.20 0.80
CA ARG A 205 14.76 14.90 2.16
C ARG A 205 15.69 15.98 2.72
N SER A 206 16.62 16.52 1.94
CA SER A 206 17.51 17.58 2.44
C SER A 206 16.76 18.84 2.86
N GLY A 207 15.69 19.20 2.15
CA GLY A 207 14.83 20.33 2.52
C GLY A 207 14.01 20.03 3.78
N GLU A 208 13.55 18.78 3.93
CA GLU A 208 12.84 18.32 5.13
C GLU A 208 13.72 18.41 6.37
N GLU A 209 14.93 17.86 6.29
CA GLU A 209 15.89 17.92 7.38
C GLU A 209 16.27 19.35 7.75
N PHE A 210 16.45 20.22 6.75
CA PHE A 210 16.73 21.63 6.99
C PHE A 210 15.56 22.34 7.66
N ALA A 211 14.32 22.13 7.20
CA ALA A 211 13.12 22.69 7.81
C ALA A 211 13.01 22.33 9.29
N VAL A 212 13.20 21.05 9.62
CA VAL A 212 13.08 20.55 10.98
C VAL A 212 14.26 20.99 11.85
N LYS A 213 15.50 20.71 11.43
CA LYS A 213 16.69 20.92 12.27
C LYS A 213 17.08 22.40 12.41
N ARG A 214 16.96 23.20 11.33
CA ARG A 214 17.43 24.60 11.32
C ARG A 214 16.36 25.59 11.74
N TYR A 215 15.10 25.34 11.35
CA TYR A 215 13.99 26.26 11.61
C TYR A 215 12.98 25.75 12.64
N GLY A 216 13.13 24.52 13.13
CA GLY A 216 12.27 23.99 14.19
C GLY A 216 10.84 23.70 13.74
N PHE A 217 10.59 23.55 12.42
CA PHE A 217 9.26 23.18 11.96
C PHE A 217 8.87 21.79 12.49
N PRO A 218 7.61 21.61 12.94
CA PRO A 218 7.14 20.29 13.38
C PRO A 218 7.30 19.27 12.24
N PRO A 219 7.91 18.09 12.46
CA PRO A 219 8.13 17.11 11.40
C PRO A 219 6.85 16.72 10.64
N GLY A 220 5.71 16.63 11.34
CA GLY A 220 4.42 16.32 10.72
C GLY A 220 3.84 17.42 9.82
N ALA A 221 4.38 18.65 9.89
CA ALA A 221 3.98 19.76 9.04
C ALA A 221 4.86 19.92 7.79
N VAL A 222 5.98 19.17 7.70
CA VAL A 222 6.92 19.24 6.58
C VAL A 222 6.65 18.07 5.63
N VAL A 223 6.25 18.37 4.40
CA VAL A 223 5.83 17.37 3.41
C VAL A 223 6.71 17.46 2.17
N GLN A 224 7.24 16.32 1.72
CA GLN A 224 7.98 16.26 0.46
C GLN A 224 7.02 16.41 -0.73
N MET A 225 7.39 17.22 -1.72
CA MET A 225 6.60 17.43 -2.94
C MET A 225 7.27 16.90 -4.21
N SER A 226 8.56 16.52 -4.16
CA SER A 226 9.35 16.22 -5.35
C SER A 226 9.22 17.36 -6.39
N ASN A 227 8.97 17.03 -7.65
CA ASN A 227 8.66 18.00 -8.70
C ASN A 227 7.15 18.23 -8.89
N PHE A 228 6.29 17.56 -8.14
CA PHE A 228 4.83 17.61 -8.32
C PHE A 228 4.15 18.82 -7.65
N VAL A 229 4.73 20.02 -7.78
CA VAL A 229 4.32 21.22 -7.03
C VAL A 229 2.84 21.54 -7.23
N GLY A 230 2.37 21.58 -8.47
CA GLY A 230 0.99 21.91 -8.79
C GLY A 230 -0.02 20.89 -8.24
N PHE A 231 0.32 19.59 -8.30
CA PHE A 231 -0.50 18.53 -7.70
C PHE A 231 -0.57 18.68 -6.18
N MET A 232 0.57 18.90 -5.53
CA MET A 232 0.65 19.01 -4.08
C MET A 232 -0.10 20.24 -3.56
N LEU A 233 0.03 21.39 -4.23
CA LEU A 233 -0.74 22.59 -3.90
C LEU A 233 -2.25 22.39 -4.08
N LYS A 234 -2.68 21.74 -5.17
CA LYS A 234 -4.10 21.36 -5.37
C LYS A 234 -4.58 20.43 -4.26
N ARG A 235 -3.75 19.47 -3.83
CA ARG A 235 -4.09 18.57 -2.71
C ARG A 235 -4.22 19.34 -1.39
N CYS A 236 -3.30 20.26 -1.09
CA CYS A 236 -3.38 21.16 0.06
C CYS A 236 -4.69 21.96 0.05
N ALA A 237 -5.05 22.56 -1.09
CA ALA A 237 -6.28 23.31 -1.25
C ALA A 237 -7.53 22.43 -1.04
N ALA A 238 -7.56 21.24 -1.65
CA ALA A 238 -8.65 20.27 -1.49
C ALA A 238 -8.84 19.82 -0.03
N ARG A 239 -7.75 19.78 0.75
CA ARG A 239 -7.75 19.47 2.19
C ARG A 239 -7.88 20.70 3.09
N ARG A 240 -8.17 21.88 2.52
CA ARG A 240 -8.37 23.14 3.25
C ARG A 240 -7.18 23.55 4.11
N VAL A 241 -5.96 23.23 3.68
CA VAL A 241 -4.73 23.79 4.26
C VAL A 241 -4.74 25.30 4.00
N LYS A 242 -4.59 26.10 5.05
CA LYS A 242 -4.76 27.56 5.01
C LYS A 242 -3.53 28.28 4.46
N GLU A 243 -2.34 27.80 4.80
CA GLU A 243 -1.08 28.42 4.38
C GLU A 243 -0.09 27.34 3.96
N VAL A 244 0.65 27.62 2.89
CA VAL A 244 1.72 26.75 2.41
C VAL A 244 3.00 27.56 2.27
N LEU A 245 4.07 27.10 2.91
CA LEU A 245 5.42 27.61 2.71
C LEU A 245 6.17 26.68 1.77
N LEU A 246 6.63 27.19 0.63
CA LEU A 246 7.59 26.47 -0.22
C LEU A 246 9.00 26.74 0.30
N LEU A 247 9.68 25.70 0.78
CA LEU A 247 11.03 25.80 1.32
C LEU A 247 11.97 24.86 0.55
N GLY A 248 13.09 25.39 0.07
CA GLY A 248 14.06 24.58 -0.65
C GLY A 248 15.26 25.39 -1.13
N HIS A 249 16.22 24.68 -1.70
CA HIS A 249 17.39 25.30 -2.31
C HIS A 249 16.98 26.26 -3.43
N HIS A 250 17.60 27.44 -3.51
CA HIS A 250 17.26 28.50 -4.47
C HIS A 250 17.13 27.95 -5.90
N GLY A 251 18.10 27.17 -6.39
CA GLY A 251 18.03 26.59 -7.73
C GLY A 251 16.84 25.66 -8.00
N LYS A 252 16.31 24.95 -6.98
CA LYS A 252 15.08 24.15 -7.13
C LYS A 252 13.84 25.04 -7.15
N LEU A 253 13.80 26.09 -6.33
CA LEU A 253 12.67 27.03 -6.31
C LEU A 253 12.64 27.92 -7.56
N SER A 254 13.80 28.30 -8.11
CA SER A 254 13.89 29.02 -9.38
C SER A 254 13.29 28.23 -10.54
N LYS A 255 13.45 26.91 -10.57
CA LYS A 255 12.78 26.03 -11.54
C LYS A 255 11.26 26.09 -11.44
N VAL A 256 10.75 26.10 -10.20
CA VAL A 256 9.30 26.24 -9.94
C VAL A 256 8.80 27.60 -10.43
N ALA A 257 9.51 28.68 -10.10
CA ALA A 257 9.16 30.03 -10.54
C ALA A 257 9.20 30.19 -12.08
N ALA A 258 10.12 29.49 -12.74
CA ALA A 258 10.24 29.46 -14.20
C ALA A 258 9.23 28.53 -14.90
N GLY A 259 8.39 27.80 -14.16
CA GLY A 259 7.44 26.84 -14.76
C GLY A 259 8.06 25.51 -15.21
N ALA A 260 9.30 25.22 -14.79
CA ALA A 260 10.07 24.04 -15.22
C ALA A 260 10.17 22.98 -14.11
N PHE A 261 9.05 22.31 -13.81
CA PHE A 261 8.94 21.30 -12.75
C PHE A 261 7.99 20.15 -13.14
#